data_AF-A0A7K0ZXS1-F1
#
_entry.id   AF-A0A7K0ZXS1-F1
#
_cell.length_a   1.000
_cell.length_b   1.000
_cell.length_c   1.000
_cell.angle_alpha   90.00
_cell.angle_beta   90.00
_cell.angle_gamma   90.00
#
_symmetry.space_group_name_H-M   'P 1'
#
loop_
_entity.id
_entity.type
_entity.pdbx_description
1 polymer ?
#
loop_
_entity_poly.entity_id
_entity_poly.type
_entity_poly.pdbx_seq_one_letter_code
_entity_poly.pdbx_strand_id
1 'polypeptide(L)' 'DLLTELMRTPARVWTREALLRAVWGTEWGADTHLVEVHVGNLRRKLTKASGAALIHTVRGVGYRMESI' A
#
# COMPACT_ATOMS: atom_id res chain seq x y z
N ASP A 1 4.21 -6.83 6.76
CA ASP A 1 2.74 -6.85 6.63
C ASP A 1 2.26 -6.05 5.44
N LEU A 2 2.37 -4.71 5.41
CA LEU A 2 1.88 -3.92 4.26
C LEU A 2 2.45 -4.35 2.90
N LEU A 3 3.77 -4.56 2.80
CA LEU A 3 4.39 -5.06 1.58
C LEU A 3 3.85 -6.44 1.20
N THR A 4 3.74 -7.33 2.18
CA THR A 4 3.21 -8.68 2.01
C THR A 4 1.79 -8.65 1.44
N GLU A 5 0.93 -7.79 1.98
CA GLU A 5 -0.46 -7.68 1.50
C GLU A 5 -0.53 -7.15 0.06
N LEU A 6 0.26 -6.13 -0.27
CA LEU A 6 0.36 -5.60 -1.62
C LEU A 6 0.89 -6.64 -2.62
N MET A 7 1.86 -7.46 -2.21
CA MET A 7 2.46 -8.53 -3.03
C MET A 7 1.57 -9.78 -3.13
N ARG A 8 0.61 -9.98 -2.22
CA ARG A 8 -0.29 -11.13 -2.24
C ARG A 8 -1.15 -11.19 -3.49
N THR A 9 -1.45 -10.03 -4.08
CA THR A 9 -2.13 -9.95 -5.37
C THR A 9 -1.56 -8.77 -6.15
N PRO A 10 -0.46 -8.98 -6.91
CA PRO A 10 0.13 -7.94 -7.74
C PRO A 10 -0.88 -7.40 -8.76
N ALA A 11 -0.71 -6.16 -9.20
CA ALA A 11 -1.65 -5.42 -10.07
C ALA A 11 -3.06 -5.16 -9.51
N ARG A 12 -3.47 -5.77 -8.40
CA ARG A 12 -4.73 -5.42 -7.71
C ARG A 12 -4.65 -4.01 -7.13
N VAL A 13 -5.74 -3.26 -7.30
CA VAL A 13 -5.94 -2.00 -6.58
C VAL A 13 -6.51 -2.31 -5.20
N TRP A 14 -5.79 -1.90 -4.17
CA TRP A 14 -6.21 -1.96 -2.79
C TRP A 14 -6.75 -0.59 -2.35
N THR A 15 -7.96 -0.56 -1.77
CA THR A 15 -8.44 0.67 -1.15
C THR A 15 -7.68 0.95 0.13
N ARG A 16 -7.65 2.21 0.55
CA ARG A 16 -6.96 2.57 1.80
C ARG A 16 -7.57 1.86 3.01
N GLU A 17 -8.90 1.78 3.07
CA GLU A 17 -9.61 1.11 4.16
C GLU A 17 -9.36 -0.41 4.16
N ALA A 18 -9.23 -1.01 2.97
CA ALA A 18 -8.89 -2.43 2.86
C ALA A 18 -7.48 -2.71 3.38
N LEU A 19 -6.50 -1.87 3.03
CA LEU A 19 -5.13 -1.98 3.57
C LEU A 19 -5.09 -1.72 5.08
N LEU A 20 -5.86 -0.74 5.55
CA LEU A 20 -5.95 -0.42 6.98
C LEU A 20 -6.44 -1.66 7.75
N ARG A 21 -7.56 -2.25 7.31
CA ARG A 21 -8.12 -3.45 7.94
C ARG A 21 -7.20 -4.67 7.85
N ALA A 22 -6.57 -4.88 6.70
CA ALA A 22 -5.73 -6.06 6.48
C ALA A 22 -4.44 -6.05 7.31
N VAL A 23 -3.87 -4.86 7.56
CA VAL A 23 -2.57 -4.73 8.22
C VAL A 23 -2.69 -4.34 9.70
N TRP A 24 -3.69 -3.52 10.06
CA TRP A 24 -3.85 -3.00 11.42
C TRP A 24 -5.17 -3.39 12.11
N GLY A 25 -6.09 -4.07 11.41
CA GLY A 25 -7.35 -4.54 11.98
C GLY A 25 -8.49 -3.51 11.93
N THR A 26 -9.64 -3.87 12.50
CA THR A 26 -10.90 -3.09 12.41
C THR A 26 -11.04 -2.00 13.47
N GLU A 27 -10.17 -1.96 14.47
CA GLU A 27 -10.29 -1.05 15.62
C GLU A 27 -9.79 0.38 15.33
N TRP A 28 -9.09 0.57 14.21
CA TRP A 28 -8.45 1.83 13.84
C TRP A 28 -9.39 2.86 13.18
N GLY A 29 -10.70 2.61 13.16
CA GLY A 29 -11.67 3.49 12.53
C GLY A 29 -11.42 3.68 11.02
N ALA A 30 -12.01 4.73 10.43
CA ALA A 30 -11.81 5.08 9.02
C ALA A 30 -10.59 6.00 8.77
N ASP A 31 -9.69 6.16 9.75
CA ASP A 31 -8.51 6.99 9.58
C ASP A 31 -7.44 6.26 8.74
N THR A 32 -7.44 6.57 7.46
CA THR A 32 -6.51 5.97 6.51
C THR A 32 -5.13 6.63 6.49
N HIS A 33 -4.88 7.66 7.31
CA HIS A 33 -3.61 8.39 7.30
C HIS A 33 -2.41 7.48 7.58
N LEU A 34 -2.58 6.49 8.46
CA LEU A 34 -1.56 5.49 8.75
C LEU A 34 -1.12 4.73 7.49
N VAL A 35 -2.08 4.35 6.63
CA VAL A 35 -1.78 3.70 5.35
C VAL A 35 -0.92 4.60 4.48
N GLU A 36 -1.24 5.90 4.40
CA GLU A 36 -0.52 6.84 3.55
C GLU A 36 0.94 7.02 3.99
N VAL A 37 1.17 7.14 5.30
CA VAL A 37 2.52 7.26 5.89
C VAL A 37 3.34 5.99 5.59
N HIS A 38 2.75 4.82 5.85
CA HIS A 38 3.45 3.56 5.67
C HIS A 38 3.69 3.23 4.19
N VAL A 39 2.74 3.52 3.29
CA VAL A 39 2.95 3.40 1.85
C VAL A 39 4.03 4.37 1.36
N GLY A 40 4.03 5.63 1.83
CA GLY A 40 5.06 6.61 1.48
C GLY A 40 6.46 6.15 1.88
N ASN A 41 6.60 5.59 3.09
CA ASN A 41 7.84 5.01 3.58
C ASN A 41 8.28 3.79 2.76
N LEU A 42 7.34 2.88 2.49
CA LEU A 42 7.61 1.65 1.74
C LEU A 42 8.03 1.97 0.30
N ARG A 43 7.32 2.87 -0.39
CA ARG A 43 7.64 3.32 -1.75
C ARG A 43 9.06 3.88 -1.83
N ARG A 44 9.45 4.75 -0.89
CA ARG A 44 10.83 5.29 -0.85
C ARG A 44 11.87 4.19 -0.71
N LYS A 45 11.65 3.21 0.18
CA LYS A 45 12.57 2.09 0.39
C LYS A 45 12.68 1.20 -0.86
N LEU A 46 11.56 0.85 -1.48
CA LEU A 46 11.53 0.00 -2.67
C LEU A 46 12.17 0.69 -3.88
N THR A 47 11.91 1.98 -4.08
CA THR A 47 12.54 2.73 -5.17
C THR A 47 14.05 2.84 -4.98
N LYS A 48 14.53 3.03 -3.74
CA LYS A 48 15.97 3.00 -3.46
C LYS A 48 16.61 1.64 -3.76
N ALA A 49 15.89 0.54 -3.50
CA ALA A 49 16.41 -0.81 -3.67
C ALA A 49 16.36 -1.31 -5.13
N SER A 50 15.30 -0.97 -5.87
CA SER A 50 15.04 -1.49 -7.23
C SER A 50 15.35 -0.50 -8.35
N GLY A 51 15.49 0.80 -8.05
CA GLY A 51 15.55 1.85 -9.06
C GLY A 51 14.20 2.19 -9.71
N ALA A 52 13.13 1.45 -9.40
CA ALA A 52 11.80 1.62 -9.98
C ALA A 52 10.74 2.02 -8.95
N ALA A 53 9.71 2.74 -9.38
CA ALA A 53 8.54 3.05 -8.55
C ALA A 53 7.55 1.87 -8.61
N LEU A 54 7.66 0.92 -7.68
CA LEU A 54 6.83 -0.31 -7.68
C LEU A 54 5.44 -0.15 -7.05
N ILE A 55 5.19 0.94 -6.34
CA ILE A 55 3.87 1.23 -5.72
C ILE A 55 3.29 2.49 -6.34
N HIS A 56 2.11 2.36 -6.93
CA HIS A 56 1.39 3.42 -7.60
C HIS A 56 0.16 3.85 -6.83
N THR A 57 -0.10 5.16 -6.83
CA THR A 57 -1.34 5.72 -6.29
C THR A 57 -2.43 5.68 -7.36
N VAL A 58 -3.55 5.04 -7.05
CA VAL A 58 -4.79 5.13 -7.83
C VAL A 58 -5.66 6.19 -7.18
N ARG A 59 -5.68 7.38 -7.78
CA ARG A 59 -6.37 8.56 -7.21
C ARG A 59 -7.83 8.24 -6.88
N GLY A 60 -8.27 8.67 -5.71
CA GLY A 60 -9.62 8.40 -5.21
C GLY A 60 -9.86 6.98 -4.67
N VAL A 61 -8.95 6.03 -4.92
CA VAL A 61 -9.15 4.61 -4.56
C VAL A 61 -8.15 4.14 -3.52
N GLY A 62 -6.84 4.21 -3.82
CA GLY A 62 -5.81 3.71 -2.94
C GLY A 62 -4.50 3.39 -3.68
N TYR A 63 -4.01 2.16 -3.56
CA TYR A 63 -2.67 1.79 -4.01
C TYR A 63 -2.64 0.48 -4.79
N ARG A 64 -1.72 0.39 -5.75
CA ARG A 64 -1.45 -0.79 -6.57
C ARG A 64 0.04 -1.10 -6.54
N MET A 65 0.39 -2.37 -6.47
CA MET A 65 1.75 -2.82 -6.73
C MET A 65 1.91 -3.20 -8.21
N GLU A 66 3.05 -2.84 -8.79
CA GLU A 66 3.43 -3.27 -10.14
C GLU A 66 3.56 -4.81 -10.19
N SER A 67 3.14 -5.41 -11.30
CA SER A 67 3.44 -6.82 -11.55
C SER A 67 4.88 -6.90 -12.04
N ILE A 68 5.71 -7.64 -11.32
CA ILE A 68 7.10 -7.94 -11.70
C ILE A 68 7.10 -9.19 -12.57
#